data_AF-A0A434V7D0-F1
#
_entry.id   AF-A0A434V7D0-F1
#
_cell.length_a   1.000
_cell.length_b   1.000
_cell.length_c   1.000
_cell.angle_alpha   90.00
_cell.angle_beta   90.00
_cell.angle_gamma   90.00
#
_symmetry.space_group_name_H-M   'P 1'
#
loop_
_entity.id
_entity.type
_entity.pdbx_description
1 polymer ?
#
loop_
_entity_poly.entity_id
_entity_poly.type
_entity_poly.pdbx_seq_one_letter_code
_entity_poly.pdbx_strand_id
1 'polypeptide(L)'
;SIDVRGSVGYYCAGMNDGGTITVHGSAGPGVGENMMSGSIVVKGDASQYAGATGRGGLLVIEGNASSRCGISMKGIDIVVRGNIGHMSAFMAQSGNLVVLGDAGDALGDSIYEAGLFVRGKVKSLGADCIKKEMRPEHIALLQDLLDRAGIKDAKPEEFSRYGSARTLYNFNIDNADAY
;
A
#
# COMPACT_ATOMS: atom_id res chain seq x y z
N SER A 1 -10.82 -20.10 -5.72
CA SER A 1 -11.08 -18.99 -4.78
C SER A 1 -11.30 -19.58 -3.40
N ILE A 2 -10.94 -18.84 -2.35
CA ILE A 2 -11.11 -19.22 -0.93
C ILE A 2 -11.96 -18.16 -0.25
N ASP A 3 -12.89 -18.59 0.59
CA ASP A 3 -13.82 -17.70 1.28
C ASP A 3 -13.87 -18.08 2.77
N VAL A 4 -13.40 -17.16 3.63
CA VAL A 4 -13.25 -17.38 5.07
C VAL A 4 -14.35 -16.64 5.81
N ARG A 5 -15.23 -17.39 6.47
CA ARG A 5 -16.35 -16.85 7.24
C ARG A 5 -15.92 -16.52 8.67
N GLY A 6 -15.51 -15.26 8.87
CA GLY A 6 -15.07 -14.73 10.16
C GLY A 6 -13.68 -14.08 10.08
N SER A 7 -13.12 -13.80 11.25
CA SER A 7 -11.79 -13.21 11.38
C SER A 7 -10.68 -14.25 11.27
N VAL A 8 -9.50 -13.81 10.85
CA VAL A 8 -8.29 -14.65 10.69
C VAL A 8 -7.14 -14.15 11.56
N GLY A 9 -6.23 -15.06 11.90
CA GLY A 9 -5.04 -14.77 12.69
C GLY A 9 -3.88 -14.18 11.86
N TYR A 10 -2.66 -14.39 12.37
CA TYR A 10 -1.42 -13.88 11.79
C TYR A 10 -1.13 -14.47 10.40
N TYR A 11 -0.54 -13.66 9.53
CA TYR A 11 -0.02 -14.04 8.21
C TYR A 11 -1.03 -14.71 7.27
N CYS A 12 -2.32 -14.42 7.44
CA CYS A 12 -3.33 -14.92 6.52
C CYS A 12 -2.99 -14.52 5.08
N ALA A 13 -3.03 -15.49 4.17
CA ALA A 13 -2.70 -15.31 2.75
C ALA A 13 -1.27 -14.77 2.49
N GLY A 14 -0.34 -14.97 3.43
CA GLY A 14 1.07 -14.72 3.19
C GLY A 14 1.60 -15.60 2.04
N MET A 15 2.55 -15.06 1.27
CA MET A 15 3.14 -15.71 0.09
C MET A 15 2.13 -16.14 -0.98
N ASN A 16 0.92 -15.56 -0.98
CA ASN A 16 -0.09 -15.91 -1.98
C ASN A 16 0.43 -15.65 -3.41
N ASP A 17 0.29 -16.66 -4.26
CA ASP A 17 0.70 -16.61 -5.66
C ASP A 17 -0.46 -17.08 -6.55
N GLY A 18 -1.29 -16.13 -6.96
CA GLY A 18 -2.39 -16.33 -7.90
C GLY A 18 -3.74 -16.64 -7.25
N GLY A 19 -3.77 -16.89 -5.94
CA GLY A 19 -5.01 -17.15 -5.21
C GLY A 19 -5.91 -15.91 -5.10
N THR A 20 -7.22 -16.14 -5.09
CA THR A 20 -8.27 -15.15 -4.77
C THR A 20 -8.92 -15.52 -3.45
N ILE A 21 -8.78 -14.66 -2.45
CA ILE A 21 -9.14 -14.93 -1.06
C ILE A 21 -10.02 -13.80 -0.52
N THR A 22 -11.15 -14.15 0.08
CA THR A 22 -12.03 -13.20 0.77
C THR A 22 -12.15 -13.58 2.24
N VAL A 23 -11.87 -12.64 3.14
CA VAL A 23 -12.04 -12.76 4.59
C VAL A 23 -13.23 -11.90 5.02
N HIS A 24 -14.31 -12.53 5.50
CA HIS A 24 -15.54 -11.86 5.94
C HIS A 24 -15.46 -11.30 7.37
N GLY A 25 -14.25 -10.99 7.83
CA GLY A 25 -13.97 -10.44 9.15
C GLY A 25 -12.66 -9.64 9.13
N SER A 26 -12.05 -9.45 10.29
CA SER A 26 -10.77 -8.75 10.43
C SER A 26 -9.58 -9.70 10.30
N ALA A 27 -8.41 -9.17 9.95
CA ALA A 27 -7.17 -9.94 9.84
C ALA A 27 -6.14 -9.51 10.89
N GLY A 28 -5.49 -10.51 11.50
CA GLY A 28 -4.33 -10.30 12.35
C GLY A 28 -3.11 -9.77 11.59
N PRO A 29 -1.97 -9.58 12.28
CA PRO A 29 -0.77 -9.01 11.68
C PRO A 29 -0.24 -9.78 10.47
N GLY A 30 0.27 -9.06 9.47
CA GLY A 30 0.96 -9.63 8.31
C GLY A 30 0.06 -10.24 7.24
N VAL A 31 -1.22 -9.86 7.16
CA VAL A 31 -2.11 -10.31 6.07
C VAL A 31 -1.51 -9.96 4.71
N GLY A 32 -1.43 -10.94 3.80
CA GLY A 32 -0.84 -10.76 2.47
C GLY A 32 0.67 -10.46 2.46
N GLU A 33 1.39 -10.75 3.55
CA GLU A 33 2.84 -10.56 3.59
C GLU A 33 3.53 -11.38 2.49
N ASN A 34 4.47 -10.76 1.77
CA ASN A 34 5.25 -11.37 0.70
C ASN A 34 4.38 -12.00 -0.40
N MET A 35 3.15 -11.50 -0.57
CA MET A 35 2.27 -11.92 -1.67
C MET A 35 2.94 -11.63 -3.02
N MET A 36 2.91 -12.63 -3.91
CA MET A 36 3.53 -12.60 -5.23
C MET A 36 2.55 -12.13 -6.31
N SER A 37 1.31 -12.63 -6.26
CA SER A 37 0.25 -12.31 -7.21
C SER A 37 -1.13 -12.72 -6.65
N GLY A 38 -2.21 -12.46 -7.39
CA GLY A 38 -3.59 -12.78 -6.98
C GLY A 38 -4.31 -11.63 -6.28
N SER A 39 -5.35 -11.95 -5.51
CA SER A 39 -6.15 -10.95 -4.79
C SER A 39 -6.58 -11.40 -3.40
N ILE A 40 -6.54 -10.46 -2.44
CA ILE A 40 -7.03 -10.65 -1.07
C ILE A 40 -8.00 -9.52 -0.77
N VAL A 41 -9.18 -9.84 -0.25
CA VAL A 41 -10.16 -8.87 0.24
C VAL A 41 -10.45 -9.14 1.71
N VAL A 42 -10.16 -8.17 2.57
CA VAL A 42 -10.51 -8.19 4.00
C VAL A 42 -11.70 -7.27 4.22
N LYS A 43 -12.84 -7.82 4.64
CA LYS A 43 -14.07 -7.06 4.87
C LYS A 43 -14.03 -6.21 6.14
N GLY A 44 -13.22 -6.60 7.12
CA GLY A 44 -12.99 -5.85 8.37
C GLY A 44 -11.72 -5.02 8.35
N ASP A 45 -11.14 -4.85 9.54
CA ASP A 45 -9.86 -4.17 9.73
C ASP A 45 -8.69 -5.13 9.53
N ALA A 46 -7.52 -4.58 9.18
CA ALA A 46 -6.26 -5.29 9.18
C ALA A 46 -5.34 -4.75 10.29
N SER A 47 -4.69 -5.66 11.01
CA SER A 47 -3.70 -5.32 12.02
C SER A 47 -2.39 -4.83 11.39
N GLN A 48 -1.28 -4.81 12.14
CA GLN A 48 -0.01 -4.28 11.62
C GLN A 48 0.51 -5.08 10.43
N TYR A 49 1.32 -4.42 9.58
CA TYR A 49 2.12 -5.07 8.52
C TYR A 49 1.30 -5.68 7.36
N ALA A 50 0.06 -5.23 7.16
CA ALA A 50 -0.73 -5.64 6.01
C ALA A 50 0.03 -5.39 4.69
N GLY A 51 0.15 -6.41 3.84
CA GLY A 51 0.87 -6.35 2.56
C GLY A 51 2.39 -6.16 2.69
N ALA A 52 2.98 -6.37 3.87
CA ALA A 52 4.41 -6.20 4.08
C ALA A 52 5.22 -7.01 3.05
N THR A 53 6.24 -6.40 2.45
CA THR A 53 7.13 -7.04 1.47
C THR A 53 6.48 -7.64 0.21
N GLY A 54 5.17 -7.41 0.00
CA GLY A 54 4.44 -7.92 -1.16
C GLY A 54 5.04 -7.44 -2.48
N ARG A 55 5.13 -8.34 -3.45
CA ARG A 55 5.79 -8.14 -4.75
C ARG A 55 4.82 -7.95 -5.91
N GLY A 56 3.55 -8.29 -5.71
CA GLY A 56 2.50 -8.12 -6.72
C GLY A 56 1.14 -8.58 -6.20
N GLY A 57 0.12 -8.41 -7.04
CA GLY A 57 -1.26 -8.68 -6.67
C GLY A 57 -1.95 -7.49 -6.02
N LEU A 58 -3.19 -7.71 -5.58
CA LEU A 58 -4.06 -6.69 -4.99
C LEU A 58 -4.52 -7.12 -3.58
N LEU A 59 -4.26 -6.29 -2.58
CA LEU A 59 -4.82 -6.39 -1.25
C LEU A 59 -5.83 -5.27 -1.01
N VAL A 60 -7.10 -5.60 -0.81
CA VAL A 60 -8.17 -4.66 -0.47
C VAL A 60 -8.56 -4.84 0.99
N ILE A 61 -8.60 -3.75 1.75
CA ILE A 61 -9.06 -3.71 3.14
C ILE A 61 -10.24 -2.73 3.21
N GLU A 62 -11.43 -3.22 3.53
CA GLU A 62 -12.64 -2.40 3.59
C GLU A 62 -12.75 -1.59 4.89
N GLY A 63 -12.07 -2.03 5.95
CA GLY A 63 -11.88 -1.27 7.19
C GLY A 63 -10.60 -0.43 7.18
N ASN A 64 -9.98 -0.32 8.36
CA ASN A 64 -8.72 0.36 8.59
C ASN A 64 -7.54 -0.62 8.53
N ALA A 65 -6.35 -0.11 8.21
CA ALA A 65 -5.10 -0.82 8.42
C ALA A 65 -4.31 -0.16 9.56
N SER A 66 -3.71 -0.97 10.43
CA SER A 66 -2.90 -0.44 11.54
C SER A 66 -1.54 0.08 11.06
N SER A 67 -0.57 0.21 11.96
CA SER A 67 0.77 0.73 11.66
C SER A 67 1.50 -0.10 10.61
N ARG A 68 2.39 0.56 9.86
CA ARG A 68 3.31 -0.09 8.91
C ARG A 68 2.59 -0.91 7.83
N CYS A 69 1.39 -0.50 7.43
CA CYS A 69 0.73 -1.03 6.24
C CYS A 69 1.63 -0.81 5.01
N GLY A 70 1.90 -1.85 4.22
CA GLY A 70 2.78 -1.79 3.05
C GLY A 70 4.26 -1.59 3.37
N ILE A 71 4.72 -1.89 4.59
CA ILE A 71 6.15 -1.81 4.91
C ILE A 71 7.00 -2.66 3.96
N SER A 72 8.06 -2.07 3.41
CA SER A 72 9.01 -2.73 2.51
C SER A 72 8.38 -3.39 1.28
N MET A 73 7.20 -2.91 0.85
CA MET A 73 6.51 -3.37 -0.36
C MET A 73 7.39 -3.25 -1.61
N LYS A 74 7.25 -4.20 -2.53
CA LYS A 74 8.09 -4.37 -3.72
C LYS A 74 7.27 -4.63 -4.99
N GLY A 75 6.06 -4.08 -5.07
CA GLY A 75 5.22 -4.17 -6.27
C GLY A 75 3.75 -4.52 -6.01
N ILE A 76 3.36 -4.83 -4.77
CA ILE A 76 1.94 -5.06 -4.42
C ILE A 76 1.13 -3.75 -4.55
N ASP A 77 -0.12 -3.88 -4.98
CA ASP A 77 -1.14 -2.84 -4.86
C ASP A 77 -1.96 -3.06 -3.59
N ILE A 78 -2.06 -2.05 -2.73
CA ILE A 78 -2.85 -2.08 -1.50
C ILE A 78 -3.89 -0.95 -1.55
N VAL A 79 -5.16 -1.29 -1.33
CA VAL A 79 -6.26 -0.32 -1.24
C VAL A 79 -6.93 -0.43 0.11
N VAL A 80 -6.95 0.66 0.87
CA VAL A 80 -7.58 0.74 2.20
C VAL A 80 -8.74 1.73 2.14
N ARG A 81 -9.97 1.27 2.41
CA ARG A 81 -11.16 2.14 2.42
C ARG A 81 -11.19 3.05 3.66
N GLY A 82 -10.67 2.59 4.78
CA GLY A 82 -10.53 3.37 6.01
C GLY A 82 -9.20 4.13 6.09
N ASN A 83 -8.71 4.25 7.32
CA ASN A 83 -7.47 4.94 7.67
C ASN A 83 -6.27 3.98 7.71
N ILE A 84 -5.07 4.53 7.61
CA ILE A 84 -3.81 3.81 7.86
C ILE A 84 -3.04 4.38 9.05
N GLY A 85 -2.41 3.48 9.82
CA GLY A 85 -1.60 3.85 10.98
C GLY A 85 -0.24 4.47 10.65
N HIS A 86 0.52 4.80 11.70
CA HIS A 86 1.86 5.38 11.61
C HIS A 86 2.85 4.47 10.86
N MET A 87 3.88 5.08 10.24
CA MET A 87 4.96 4.42 9.51
C MET A 87 4.49 3.50 8.37
N SER A 88 3.28 3.72 7.86
CA SER A 88 2.81 3.03 6.66
C SER A 88 3.65 3.42 5.45
N ALA A 89 3.89 2.45 4.56
CA ALA A 89 4.83 2.53 3.45
C ALA A 89 6.29 2.82 3.85
N PHE A 90 6.71 2.50 5.09
CA PHE A 90 8.11 2.56 5.48
C PHE A 90 8.97 1.67 4.57
N MET A 91 10.04 2.20 3.98
CA MET A 91 10.89 1.52 3.02
C MET A 91 10.16 0.95 1.78
N ALA A 92 9.01 1.53 1.40
CA ALA A 92 8.27 1.09 0.22
C ALA A 92 9.10 1.27 -1.05
N GLN A 93 9.38 0.17 -1.75
CA GLN A 93 10.29 0.14 -2.90
C GLN A 93 9.55 0.38 -4.22
N SER A 94 8.43 -0.30 -4.42
CA SER A 94 7.57 -0.18 -5.61
C SER A 94 6.16 -0.70 -5.31
N GLY A 95 5.23 -0.50 -6.24
CA GLY A 95 3.80 -0.77 -6.07
C GLY A 95 3.03 0.47 -5.62
N ASN A 96 1.77 0.28 -5.22
CA ASN A 96 0.89 1.39 -4.86
C ASN A 96 0.17 1.17 -3.52
N LEU A 97 0.05 2.23 -2.72
CA LEU A 97 -0.81 2.28 -1.54
C LEU A 97 -1.86 3.37 -1.72
N VAL A 98 -3.13 2.98 -1.82
CA VAL A 98 -4.29 3.86 -1.96
C VAL A 98 -5.08 3.88 -0.65
N VAL A 99 -5.38 5.07 -0.15
CA VAL A 99 -6.04 5.28 1.15
C VAL A 99 -7.20 6.24 0.96
N LEU A 100 -8.41 5.77 1.19
CA LEU A 100 -9.63 6.60 1.09
C LEU A 100 -9.85 7.45 2.34
N GLY A 101 -9.28 7.08 3.48
CA GLY A 101 -9.28 7.85 4.72
C GLY A 101 -7.99 8.66 4.95
N ASP A 102 -7.64 8.78 6.23
CA ASP A 102 -6.47 9.52 6.72
C ASP A 102 -5.23 8.61 6.87
N ALA A 103 -4.05 9.24 6.80
CA ALA A 103 -2.77 8.60 7.09
C ALA A 103 -2.13 9.16 8.36
N GLY A 104 -1.64 8.25 9.21
CA GLY A 104 -0.93 8.56 10.45
C GLY A 104 0.45 9.19 10.27
N ASP A 105 1.25 9.18 11.35
CA ASP A 105 2.57 9.79 11.36
C ASP A 105 3.59 9.07 10.46
N ALA A 106 4.55 9.82 9.92
CA ALA A 106 5.69 9.31 9.16
C ALA A 106 5.31 8.45 7.94
N LEU A 107 4.32 8.89 7.16
CA LEU A 107 3.93 8.22 5.91
C LEU A 107 5.11 8.18 4.94
N GLY A 108 5.39 6.99 4.39
CA GLY A 108 6.39 6.81 3.34
C GLY A 108 7.83 7.04 3.81
N ASP A 109 8.13 6.87 5.10
CA ASP A 109 9.49 7.03 5.59
C ASP A 109 10.48 6.12 4.80
N SER A 110 11.59 6.70 4.34
CA SER A 110 12.60 6.02 3.52
C SER A 110 12.02 5.34 2.25
N ILE A 111 11.00 5.94 1.64
CA ILE A 111 10.38 5.46 0.40
C ILE A 111 11.30 5.59 -0.82
N TYR A 112 11.16 4.67 -1.77
CA TYR A 112 11.80 4.69 -3.09
C TYR A 112 10.76 4.97 -4.20
N GLU A 113 10.47 4.03 -5.08
CA GLU A 113 9.64 4.26 -6.28
C GLU A 113 8.14 3.96 -6.09
N ALA A 114 7.70 3.60 -4.88
CA ALA A 114 6.28 3.34 -4.62
C ALA A 114 5.42 4.60 -4.75
N GLY A 115 4.19 4.43 -5.26
CA GLY A 115 3.19 5.48 -5.35
C GLY A 115 2.22 5.45 -4.17
N LEU A 116 2.09 6.56 -3.43
CA LEU A 116 1.13 6.67 -2.34
C LEU A 116 0.02 7.65 -2.72
N PHE A 117 -1.23 7.28 -2.53
CA PHE A 117 -2.40 8.09 -2.83
C PHE A 117 -3.29 8.18 -1.60
N VAL A 118 -3.53 9.38 -1.09
CA VAL A 118 -4.34 9.61 0.12
C VAL A 118 -5.44 10.63 -0.18
N ARG A 119 -6.70 10.25 0.01
CA ARG A 119 -7.88 11.13 -0.13
C ARG A 119 -8.05 12.05 1.08
N GLY A 120 -7.84 11.51 2.28
CA GLY A 120 -7.93 12.25 3.53
C GLY A 120 -6.67 13.04 3.86
N LYS A 121 -6.48 13.30 5.15
CA LYS A 121 -5.35 14.05 5.69
C LYS A 121 -4.16 13.14 5.93
N VAL A 122 -2.96 13.66 5.62
CA VAL A 122 -1.69 13.05 6.03
C VAL A 122 -1.16 13.82 7.23
N LYS A 123 -0.97 13.13 8.36
CA LYS A 123 -0.54 13.78 9.60
C LYS A 123 0.90 14.28 9.53
N SER A 124 1.83 13.44 9.06
CA SER A 124 3.22 13.82 8.80
C SER A 124 3.85 12.88 7.77
N LEU A 125 4.83 13.39 7.03
CA LEU A 125 5.62 12.60 6.09
C LEU A 125 6.89 12.08 6.78
N GLY A 126 7.34 10.90 6.36
CA GLY A 126 8.62 10.34 6.77
C GLY A 126 9.80 10.92 5.98
N ALA A 127 11.02 10.45 6.28
CA ALA A 127 12.19 10.91 5.56
C ALA A 127 12.10 10.54 4.08
N ASP A 128 12.55 11.44 3.21
CA ASP A 128 12.53 11.30 1.75
C ASP A 128 11.13 11.16 1.12
N CYS A 129 10.03 11.27 1.86
CA CYS A 129 8.69 11.31 1.29
C CYS A 129 8.23 12.76 1.09
N ILE A 130 7.80 13.10 -0.12
CA ILE A 130 7.24 14.41 -0.43
C ILE A 130 5.90 14.27 -1.14
N LYS A 131 5.08 15.33 -1.06
CA LYS A 131 3.95 15.48 -1.96
C LYS A 131 4.46 15.60 -3.39
N LYS A 132 3.82 14.88 -4.31
CA LYS A 132 4.15 14.85 -5.73
C LYS A 132 2.99 15.41 -6.54
N GLU A 133 3.33 15.89 -7.73
CA GLU A 133 2.33 16.29 -8.72
C GLU A 133 1.49 15.08 -9.16
N MET A 134 0.19 15.34 -9.33
CA MET A 134 -0.76 14.41 -9.92
C MET A 134 -0.85 14.69 -11.43
N ARG A 135 -0.45 13.71 -12.24
CA ARG A 135 -0.36 13.80 -13.71
C ARG A 135 -1.37 12.83 -14.34
N PRO A 136 -1.74 12.98 -15.62
CA PRO A 136 -2.76 12.16 -16.26
C PRO A 136 -2.55 10.64 -16.13
N GLU A 137 -1.31 10.16 -16.22
CA GLU A 137 -0.99 8.75 -16.05
C GLU A 137 -1.18 8.25 -14.62
N HIS A 138 -0.98 9.12 -13.61
CA HIS A 138 -1.26 8.78 -12.22
C HIS A 138 -2.78 8.72 -11.98
N ILE A 139 -3.54 9.60 -12.64
CA ILE A 139 -5.01 9.60 -12.56
C ILE A 139 -5.57 8.31 -13.17
N ALA A 140 -5.06 7.91 -14.34
CA ALA A 140 -5.44 6.66 -14.98
C ALA A 140 -5.07 5.43 -14.13
N LEU A 141 -3.87 5.41 -13.55
CA LEU A 141 -3.44 4.34 -12.64
C LEU A 141 -4.35 4.26 -11.41
N LEU A 142 -4.64 5.40 -10.76
CA LEU A 142 -5.48 5.43 -9.58
C LEU A 142 -6.92 5.02 -9.92
N GLN A 143 -7.44 5.39 -11.08
CA GLN A 143 -8.75 4.93 -11.55
C GLN A 143 -8.79 3.39 -11.66
N ASP A 144 -7.79 2.78 -12.30
CA ASP A 144 -7.69 1.30 -12.39
C ASP A 144 -7.66 0.63 -11.02
N LEU A 145 -6.90 1.18 -10.06
CA LEU A 145 -6.82 0.64 -8.70
C LEU A 145 -8.15 0.74 -7.96
N LEU A 146 -8.87 1.86 -8.09
CA LEU A 146 -10.20 2.03 -7.50
C LEU A 146 -11.20 1.04 -8.13
N ASP A 147 -11.17 0.87 -9.44
CA ASP A 147 -12.06 -0.05 -10.17
C ASP A 147 -11.80 -1.51 -9.78
N ARG A 148 -10.53 -1.94 -9.75
CA ARG A 148 -10.12 -3.30 -9.32
C ARG A 148 -10.48 -3.56 -7.85
N ALA A 149 -10.45 -2.54 -7.00
CA ALA A 149 -10.88 -2.63 -5.60
C ALA A 149 -12.40 -2.49 -5.40
N GLY A 150 -13.18 -2.26 -6.47
CA GLY A 150 -14.63 -2.10 -6.40
C GLY A 150 -15.11 -0.79 -5.77
N ILE A 151 -14.25 0.24 -5.73
CA ILE A 151 -14.56 1.57 -5.19
C ILE A 151 -15.22 2.40 -6.29
N LYS A 152 -16.45 2.86 -6.03
CA LYS A 152 -17.26 3.64 -7.00
C LYS A 152 -17.62 5.05 -6.52
N ASP A 153 -17.38 5.33 -5.25
CA ASP A 153 -17.76 6.53 -4.51
C ASP A 153 -16.55 7.47 -4.24
N ALA A 154 -15.47 7.31 -5.01
CA ALA A 154 -14.30 8.17 -4.97
C ALA A 154 -13.73 8.35 -6.38
N LYS A 155 -13.25 9.55 -6.67
CA LYS A 155 -12.59 9.89 -7.94
C LYS A 155 -11.09 10.13 -7.72
N PRO A 156 -10.22 9.80 -8.69
CA PRO A 156 -8.78 10.01 -8.57
C PRO A 156 -8.37 11.45 -8.23
N GLU A 157 -9.11 12.45 -8.69
CA GLU A 157 -8.82 13.87 -8.47
C GLU A 157 -8.99 14.30 -7.00
N GLU A 158 -9.66 13.47 -6.19
CA GLU A 158 -9.83 13.71 -4.76
C GLU A 158 -8.60 13.31 -3.93
N PHE A 159 -7.59 12.68 -4.55
CA PHE A 159 -6.42 12.16 -3.86
C PHE A 159 -5.21 13.07 -4.03
N SER A 160 -4.44 13.22 -2.95
CA SER A 160 -3.08 13.71 -3.01
C SER A 160 -2.12 12.55 -3.25
N ARG A 161 -1.08 12.78 -4.07
CA ARG A 161 -0.03 11.81 -4.35
C ARG A 161 1.25 12.14 -3.56
N TYR A 162 1.91 11.09 -3.08
CA TYR A 162 3.20 11.17 -2.40
C TYR A 162 4.17 10.11 -2.94
N GLY A 163 5.46 10.35 -2.78
CA GLY A 163 6.53 9.45 -3.24
C GLY A 163 7.92 10.00 -2.91
N SER A 164 8.97 9.27 -3.29
CA SER A 164 10.35 9.63 -2.93
C SER A 164 10.81 10.96 -3.52
N ALA A 165 11.46 11.80 -2.70
CA ALA A 165 12.21 12.95 -3.18
C ALA A 165 13.51 12.53 -3.89
N ARG A 166 13.87 11.25 -3.84
CA ARG A 166 15.08 10.62 -4.40
C ARG A 166 16.37 11.17 -3.81
N THR A 167 16.33 11.56 -2.53
CA THR A 167 17.49 12.12 -1.82
C THR A 167 18.31 11.06 -1.10
N LEU A 168 17.73 9.90 -0.79
CA LEU A 168 18.44 8.78 -0.14
C LEU A 168 19.11 7.82 -1.12
N TYR A 169 19.13 8.16 -2.41
CA TYR A 169 19.76 7.35 -3.45
C TYR A 169 21.27 7.63 -3.39
N ASN A 170 22.01 6.85 -2.60
CA ASN A 170 23.46 6.96 -2.47
C ASN A 170 24.21 6.39 -3.70
N PHE A 171 23.70 6.60 -4.92
CA PHE A 171 24.42 6.32 -6.16
C PHE A 171 25.18 7.59 -6.57
N ASN A 172 26.43 7.71 -6.11
CA ASN A 172 27.39 8.63 -6.71
C ASN A 172 27.79 8.06 -8.09
N ILE A 173 27.43 8.78 -9.15
CA ILE A 173 27.78 8.45 -10.54
C ILE A 173 29.31 8.44 -10.73
N ASP A 174 30.07 9.11 -9.86
CA ASP A 174 31.54 9.20 -9.92
C ASP A 174 32.29 7.87 -9.71
N ASN A 175 31.60 6.77 -9.37
CA ASN A 175 32.21 5.44 -9.23
C ASN A 175 31.91 4.48 -10.41
N ALA A 176 31.23 4.95 -11.46
CA ALA A 176 30.92 4.12 -12.64
C ALA A 176 32.16 3.82 -13.51
N ASP A 177 33.19 4.66 -13.46
CA ASP A 177 34.43 4.50 -14.25
C ASP A 177 35.52 3.69 -13.51
N ALA A 178 35.18 3.04 -12.39
CA ALA A 178 36.13 2.29 -11.55
C ALA A 178 36.01 0.76 -11.66
N TYR A 179 35.29 0.23 -12.65
CA TYR A 179 35.19 -1.22 -12.92
C TYR A 179 35.46 -1.56 -14.39
#